data_AF-A0A316NJI7-F1
#
_entry.id   AF-A0A316NJI7-F1
#
_cell.length_a   1.000
_cell.length_b   1.000
_cell.length_c   1.000
_cell.angle_alpha   90.00
_cell.angle_beta   90.00
_cell.angle_gamma   90.00
#
_symmetry.space_group_name_H-M   'P 1'
#
loop_
_entity.id
_entity.type
_entity.pdbx_description
1 polymer ?
#
loop_
_entity_poly.entity_id
_entity_poly.type
_entity_poly.pdbx_seq_one_letter_code
_entity_poly.pdbx_strand_id
1 'polypeptide(L)'
;MNEMKKWIITIMEIAILLLIVGVGICNMVKNDSFWNVTIAQLLTPLIALFFAFWATQYKNDQRKAKEHAEKIILKLQEIVTDDKFYVISPTEEQRIKQKELNLTNRKISNYLAILSQYGKMLGLLDEVKYIETEFGKYKQTVGDHIADLEYLSKTEPEFRKIAENIDTKCESIILKFYLS
;
A
#
# COMPACT_ATOMS: atom_id res chain seq x y z
N MET A 1 -1.66 21.52 -15.16
CA MET A 1 -0.45 22.34 -15.43
C MET A 1 -0.63 22.99 -16.80
N ASN A 2 -0.71 24.33 -16.88
CA ASN A 2 -0.97 25.05 -18.14
C ASN A 2 0.08 24.71 -19.21
N GLU A 3 -0.35 24.56 -20.46
CA GLU A 3 0.52 24.24 -21.59
C GLU A 3 1.71 25.23 -21.74
N MET A 4 1.49 26.53 -21.48
CA MET A 4 2.59 27.50 -21.43
C MET A 4 3.66 27.20 -20.38
N LYS A 5 3.27 26.67 -19.21
CA LYS A 5 4.23 26.33 -18.15
C LYS A 5 5.09 25.13 -18.56
N LYS A 6 4.52 24.15 -19.28
CA LYS A 6 5.27 23.00 -19.82
C LYS A 6 6.33 23.47 -20.82
N TRP A 7 5.96 24.33 -21.78
CA TRP A 7 6.90 24.86 -22.77
C TRP A 7 8.05 25.65 -22.13
N ILE A 8 7.76 26.48 -21.11
CA ILE A 8 8.79 27.22 -20.38
C ILE A 8 9.76 26.27 -19.66
N ILE A 9 9.26 25.21 -19.02
CA ILE A 9 10.09 24.20 -18.35
C ILE A 9 10.98 23.49 -19.36
N THR A 10 10.42 23.03 -20.49
CA THR A 10 11.18 22.33 -21.53
C THR A 10 12.27 23.21 -22.16
N ILE A 11 11.98 24.48 -22.45
CA ILE A 11 12.99 25.43 -22.98
C ILE A 11 14.12 25.62 -21.96
N MET A 12 13.78 25.72 -20.68
CA MET A 12 14.76 25.88 -19.60
C MET A 12 15.65 24.64 -19.46
N GLU A 13 15.08 23.44 -19.52
CA GLU A 13 15.82 22.17 -19.50
C GLU A 13 16.80 22.08 -20.67
N ILE A 14 16.36 22.40 -21.88
CA ILE A 14 17.20 22.41 -23.08
C ILE A 14 18.35 23.43 -22.94
N ALA A 15 18.06 24.64 -22.46
CA ALA A 15 19.07 25.68 -22.27
C ALA A 15 20.13 25.27 -21.24
N ILE A 16 19.73 24.66 -20.13
CA ILE A 16 20.66 24.12 -19.11
C ILE A 16 21.52 23.01 -19.71
N LEU A 17 20.93 22.11 -20.50
CA LEU A 17 21.64 20.98 -21.10
C LEU A 17 22.69 21.47 -22.12
N LEU A 18 22.32 22.45 -22.96
CA LEU A 18 23.25 23.10 -23.88
C LEU A 18 24.39 23.83 -23.15
N LEU A 19 24.11 24.44 -21.99
CA LEU A 19 25.11 25.11 -21.17
C LEU A 19 26.10 24.09 -20.57
N ILE A 20 25.62 22.96 -20.04
CA ILE A 20 26.48 21.89 -19.51
C ILE A 20 27.39 21.34 -20.61
N VAL A 21 26.84 21.04 -21.79
CA VAL A 21 27.61 20.53 -22.94
C VAL A 21 28.61 21.59 -23.42
N GLY A 22 28.20 22.84 -23.55
CA GLY A 22 29.05 23.95 -23.99
C GLY A 22 30.22 24.23 -23.03
N VAL A 23 29.97 24.18 -21.72
CA VAL A 23 31.02 24.28 -20.69
C VAL A 23 31.95 23.06 -20.77
N GLY A 24 31.41 21.86 -20.97
CA GLY A 24 32.18 20.64 -21.19
C GLY A 24 33.14 20.75 -22.37
N ILE A 25 32.64 21.18 -23.54
CA ILE A 25 33.45 21.39 -24.75
C ILE A 25 34.51 22.48 -24.53
N CYS A 26 34.13 23.62 -23.92
CA CYS A 26 35.08 24.68 -23.60
C CYS A 26 36.22 24.18 -22.69
N ASN A 27 35.90 23.33 -21.70
CA ASN A 27 36.88 22.72 -20.81
C ASN A 27 37.79 21.76 -21.59
N MET A 28 37.22 20.89 -22.45
CA MET A 28 37.99 19.97 -23.29
C MET A 28 39.01 20.67 -24.19
N VAL A 29 38.65 21.82 -24.77
CA VAL A 29 39.51 22.56 -25.71
C VAL A 29 40.56 23.41 -25.01
N LYS A 30 40.25 23.97 -23.82
CA LYS A 30 41.14 24.90 -23.11
C LYS A 30 41.98 24.27 -22.01
N ASN A 31 41.67 23.05 -21.61
CA ASN A 31 42.36 22.35 -20.53
C ASN A 31 43.08 21.12 -21.09
N ASP A 32 44.39 21.23 -21.31
CA ASP A 32 45.21 20.11 -21.80
C ASP A 32 45.22 18.92 -20.83
N SER A 33 44.95 19.16 -19.54
CA SER A 33 44.81 18.12 -18.52
C SER A 33 43.41 17.52 -18.45
N PHE A 34 42.47 17.92 -19.31
CA PHE A 34 41.13 17.35 -19.37
C PHE A 34 41.17 15.84 -19.62
N TRP A 35 42.13 15.37 -20.41
CA TRP A 35 42.32 13.94 -20.67
C TRP A 35 43.10 13.22 -19.56
N ASN A 36 43.71 13.96 -18.62
CA ASN A 36 44.46 13.43 -17.48
C ASN A 36 43.58 13.19 -16.25
N VAL A 37 42.33 12.78 -16.48
CA VAL A 37 41.37 12.48 -15.41
C VAL A 37 41.71 11.13 -14.81
N THR A 38 41.84 11.09 -13.50
CA THR A 38 42.11 9.86 -12.74
C THR A 38 40.88 8.96 -12.74
N ILE A 39 41.10 7.64 -12.63
CA ILE A 39 40.01 6.66 -12.49
C ILE A 39 39.08 7.02 -11.31
N ALA A 40 39.63 7.55 -10.22
CA ALA A 40 38.84 7.99 -9.06
C ALA A 40 37.82 9.11 -9.40
N GLN A 41 38.22 10.05 -10.26
CA GLN A 41 37.34 11.14 -10.71
C GLN A 41 36.22 10.66 -11.65
N LEU A 42 36.43 9.57 -12.41
CA LEU A 42 35.39 8.93 -13.20
C LEU A 42 34.49 8.02 -12.35
N LEU A 43 35.07 7.33 -11.36
CA LEU A 43 34.35 6.38 -10.52
C LEU A 43 33.39 7.09 -9.53
N THR A 44 33.78 8.26 -9.02
CA THR A 44 32.96 9.03 -8.08
C THR A 44 31.54 9.34 -8.61
N PRO A 45 31.37 9.96 -9.80
CA PRO A 45 30.04 10.20 -10.36
C PRO A 45 29.31 8.90 -10.74
N LEU A 46 30.03 7.84 -11.15
CA LEU A 46 29.42 6.53 -11.42
C LEU A 46 28.81 5.91 -10.16
N ILE A 47 29.55 5.94 -9.04
CA ILE A 47 29.06 5.47 -7.74
C ILE A 47 27.87 6.32 -7.29
N ALA A 48 27.96 7.64 -7.43
CA ALA A 48 26.85 8.54 -7.09
C ALA A 48 25.59 8.23 -7.92
N LEU A 49 25.74 7.98 -9.22
CA LEU A 49 24.63 7.61 -10.11
C LEU A 49 24.04 6.25 -9.74
N PHE A 50 24.87 5.27 -9.39
CA PHE A 50 24.43 3.98 -8.88
C PHE A 50 23.59 4.11 -7.61
N PHE A 51 24.08 4.85 -6.61
CA PHE A 51 23.33 5.08 -5.37
C PHE A 51 22.05 5.89 -5.59
N ALA A 52 22.08 6.92 -6.43
CA ALA A 52 20.91 7.72 -6.76
C ALA A 52 19.84 6.87 -7.45
N PHE A 53 20.23 6.02 -8.39
CA PHE A 53 19.33 5.08 -9.05
C PHE A 53 18.77 4.06 -8.06
N TRP A 54 19.62 3.41 -7.27
CA TRP A 54 19.22 2.41 -6.29
C TRP A 54 18.26 2.99 -5.25
N ALA A 55 18.56 4.18 -4.70
CA ALA A 55 17.69 4.86 -3.74
C ALA A 55 16.33 5.23 -4.36
N THR A 56 16.33 5.66 -5.63
CA THR A 56 15.08 5.98 -6.35
C THR A 56 14.24 4.73 -6.58
N GLN A 57 14.85 3.62 -6.98
CA GLN A 57 14.14 2.35 -7.15
C GLN A 57 13.58 1.83 -5.82
N TYR A 58 14.40 1.85 -4.77
CA TYR A 58 13.96 1.43 -3.43
C TYR A 58 12.74 2.24 -2.96
N LYS A 59 12.77 3.57 -3.10
CA LYS A 59 11.62 4.43 -2.77
C LYS A 59 10.39 4.14 -3.64
N ASN A 60 10.59 3.89 -4.93
CA ASN A 60 9.50 3.53 -5.83
C ASN A 60 8.84 2.21 -5.46
N ASP A 61 9.62 1.20 -5.11
CA ASP A 61 9.12 -0.12 -4.73
C ASP A 61 8.37 -0.07 -3.40
N GLN A 62 8.89 0.67 -2.41
CA GLN A 62 8.16 0.92 -1.16
C GLN A 62 6.84 1.65 -1.41
N ARG A 63 6.82 2.67 -2.27
CA ARG A 63 5.58 3.40 -2.62
C ARG A 63 4.56 2.46 -3.28
N LYS A 64 4.99 1.65 -4.24
CA LYS A 64 4.10 0.66 -4.88
C LYS A 64 3.57 -0.36 -3.87
N ALA A 65 4.40 -0.83 -2.94
CA ALA A 65 3.97 -1.74 -1.89
C ALA A 65 2.90 -1.10 -0.99
N LYS A 66 3.09 0.18 -0.59
CA LYS A 66 2.09 0.95 0.16
C LYS A 66 0.78 1.10 -0.63
N GLU A 67 0.84 1.52 -1.89
CA GLU A 67 -0.35 1.68 -2.75
C GLU A 67 -1.14 0.36 -2.90
N HIS A 68 -0.45 -0.77 -3.04
CA HIS A 68 -1.10 -2.07 -3.13
C HIS A 68 -1.72 -2.51 -1.80
N ALA A 69 -1.01 -2.32 -0.69
CA ALA A 69 -1.53 -2.61 0.64
C ALA A 69 -2.75 -1.75 0.98
N GLU A 70 -2.70 -0.45 0.69
CA GLU A 70 -3.81 0.50 0.86
C GLU A 70 -5.06 0.05 0.10
N LYS A 71 -4.93 -0.36 -1.18
CA LYS A 71 -6.05 -0.90 -1.95
C LYS A 71 -6.68 -2.14 -1.32
N ILE A 72 -5.90 -2.98 -0.65
CA ILE A 72 -6.42 -4.18 0.02
C ILE A 72 -7.11 -3.80 1.32
N ILE A 73 -6.54 -2.84 2.07
CA ILE A 73 -7.13 -2.31 3.31
C ILE A 73 -8.48 -1.64 3.00
N LEU A 74 -8.57 -0.80 1.97
CA LEU A 74 -9.83 -0.17 1.57
C LEU A 74 -10.90 -1.20 1.20
N LYS A 75 -10.52 -2.29 0.49
CA LYS A 75 -11.43 -3.40 0.19
C LYS A 75 -11.84 -4.20 1.44
N LEU A 76 -11.00 -4.23 2.47
CA LEU A 76 -11.34 -4.84 3.74
C LEU A 76 -12.32 -3.95 4.52
N GLN A 77 -12.05 -2.64 4.58
CA GLN A 77 -12.95 -1.64 5.17
C GLN A 77 -14.33 -1.67 4.53
N GLU A 78 -14.41 -1.68 3.19
CA GLU A 78 -15.66 -1.81 2.46
C GLU A 78 -16.49 -3.03 2.93
N ILE A 79 -15.83 -4.15 3.22
CA ILE A 79 -16.52 -5.35 3.71
C ILE A 79 -16.99 -5.17 5.16
N VAL A 80 -16.11 -4.72 6.05
CA VAL A 80 -16.45 -4.68 7.49
C VAL A 80 -17.41 -3.54 7.85
N THR A 81 -17.45 -2.48 7.04
CA THR A 81 -18.38 -1.35 7.20
C THR A 81 -19.74 -1.58 6.55
N ASP A 82 -19.88 -2.60 5.69
CA ASP A 82 -21.18 -3.00 5.15
C ASP A 82 -22.04 -3.60 6.26
N ASP A 83 -23.28 -3.12 6.40
CA ASP A 83 -24.25 -3.63 7.38
C ASP A 83 -24.38 -5.15 7.33
N LYS A 84 -24.25 -5.79 6.16
CA LYS A 84 -24.34 -7.24 5.99
C LYS A 84 -23.24 -8.01 6.70
N PHE A 85 -22.15 -7.37 7.09
CA PHE A 85 -21.08 -7.98 7.85
C PHE A 85 -21.50 -8.24 9.30
N TYR A 86 -22.19 -7.29 9.94
CA TYR A 86 -22.58 -7.38 11.35
C TYR A 86 -24.08 -7.60 11.60
N VAL A 87 -24.95 -7.27 10.64
CA VAL A 87 -26.40 -7.56 10.68
C VAL A 87 -26.67 -8.85 9.92
N ILE A 88 -26.93 -9.93 10.66
CA ILE A 88 -27.30 -11.23 10.09
C ILE A 88 -28.80 -11.44 10.29
N SER A 89 -29.60 -11.16 9.26
CA SER A 89 -31.04 -11.41 9.32
C SER A 89 -31.34 -12.90 9.09
N PRO A 90 -32.21 -13.52 9.92
CA PRO A 90 -32.75 -14.83 9.62
C PRO A 90 -33.59 -14.74 8.34
N THR A 91 -33.32 -15.61 7.36
CA THR A 91 -34.07 -15.69 6.11
C THR A 91 -34.56 -17.11 5.89
N GLU A 92 -35.66 -17.27 5.14
CA GLU A 92 -36.17 -18.58 4.71
C GLU A 92 -35.11 -19.33 3.88
N GLU A 93 -34.27 -18.58 3.18
CA GLU A 93 -33.15 -19.09 2.37
C GLU A 93 -31.85 -19.22 3.18
N GLN A 94 -31.90 -19.90 4.33
CA GLN A 94 -30.77 -20.04 5.25
C GLN A 94 -29.47 -20.50 4.55
N ARG A 95 -29.58 -21.45 3.61
CA ARG A 95 -28.43 -21.98 2.86
C ARG A 95 -27.72 -20.92 2.02
N ILE A 96 -28.45 -19.95 1.47
CA ILE A 96 -27.86 -18.86 0.68
C ILE A 96 -27.10 -17.94 1.62
N LYS A 97 -27.69 -17.56 2.76
CA LYS A 97 -27.03 -16.70 3.75
C LYS A 97 -25.75 -17.33 4.32
N GLN A 98 -25.78 -18.63 4.63
CA GLN A 98 -24.59 -19.38 5.06
C GLN A 98 -23.47 -19.36 4.01
N LYS A 99 -23.83 -19.52 2.74
CA LYS A 99 -22.87 -19.44 1.63
C LYS A 99 -22.25 -18.05 1.53
N GLU A 100 -23.04 -16.99 1.67
CA GLU A 100 -22.54 -15.61 1.69
C GLU A 100 -21.55 -15.38 2.83
N LEU A 101 -21.89 -15.77 4.05
CA LEU A 101 -21.00 -15.64 5.23
C LEU A 101 -19.66 -16.36 5.01
N ASN A 102 -19.70 -17.59 4.49
CA ASN A 102 -18.49 -18.35 4.17
C ASN A 102 -17.65 -17.69 3.07
N LEU A 103 -18.29 -17.13 2.04
CA LEU A 103 -17.58 -16.39 0.98
C LEU A 103 -16.92 -15.13 1.51
N THR A 104 -17.61 -14.38 2.37
CA THR A 104 -17.07 -13.19 3.06
C THR A 104 -15.88 -13.59 3.94
N ASN A 105 -16.03 -14.63 4.76
CA ASN A 105 -14.94 -15.14 5.61
C ASN A 105 -13.69 -15.51 4.82
N ARG A 106 -13.87 -16.19 3.67
CA ARG A 106 -12.77 -16.54 2.78
C ARG A 106 -12.13 -15.31 2.14
N LYS A 107 -12.94 -14.34 1.70
CA LYS A 107 -12.46 -13.10 1.08
C LYS A 107 -11.59 -12.30 2.06
N ILE A 108 -12.05 -12.12 3.30
CA ILE A 108 -11.28 -11.45 4.36
C ILE A 108 -10.01 -12.22 4.69
N SER A 109 -10.09 -13.55 4.89
CA SER A 109 -8.91 -14.39 5.16
C SER A 109 -7.84 -14.23 4.08
N ASN A 110 -8.23 -14.16 2.81
CA ASN A 110 -7.30 -13.94 1.70
C ASN A 110 -6.66 -12.55 1.73
N TYR A 111 -7.43 -11.51 2.04
CA TYR A 111 -6.89 -10.15 2.19
C TYR A 111 -5.87 -10.07 3.34
N LEU A 112 -6.17 -10.70 4.48
CA LEU A 112 -5.25 -10.73 5.62
C LEU A 112 -3.97 -11.52 5.31
N ALA A 113 -4.07 -12.63 4.58
CA ALA A 113 -2.90 -13.38 4.13
C ALA A 113 -1.98 -12.53 3.23
N ILE A 114 -2.56 -11.74 2.33
CA ILE A 114 -1.79 -10.82 1.47
C ILE A 114 -1.21 -9.67 2.30
N LEU A 115 -1.99 -9.05 3.20
CA LEU A 115 -1.53 -7.98 4.06
C LEU A 115 -0.41 -8.42 5.01
N SER A 116 -0.40 -9.67 5.46
CA SER A 116 0.68 -10.23 6.29
C SER A 116 2.02 -10.27 5.54
N GLN A 117 2.00 -10.52 4.23
CA GLN A 117 3.21 -10.44 3.39
C GLN A 117 3.73 -9.01 3.30
N TYR A 118 2.85 -8.04 3.08
CA TYR A 118 3.21 -6.61 3.07
C TYR A 118 3.62 -6.09 4.45
N GLY A 119 3.01 -6.60 5.52
CA GLY A 119 3.29 -6.20 6.90
C GLY A 119 4.74 -6.41 7.30
N LYS A 120 5.40 -7.44 6.78
CA LYS A 120 6.85 -7.67 6.97
C LYS A 120 7.71 -6.60 6.28
N MET A 121 7.33 -6.18 5.08
CA MET A 121 8.07 -5.21 4.27
C MET A 121 7.86 -3.77 4.76
N LEU A 122 6.64 -3.45 5.19
CA LEU A 122 6.21 -2.10 5.54
C LEU A 122 6.24 -1.82 7.05
N GLY A 123 6.59 -2.81 7.87
CA GLY A 123 6.64 -2.66 9.33
C GLY A 123 5.25 -2.54 9.96
N LEU A 124 4.26 -3.26 9.44
CA LEU A 124 2.85 -3.21 9.87
C LEU A 124 2.32 -4.56 10.38
N LEU A 125 3.23 -5.46 10.75
CA LEU A 125 2.85 -6.83 11.11
C LEU A 125 1.94 -6.87 12.34
N ASP A 126 2.14 -5.96 13.30
CA ASP A 126 1.37 -5.94 14.54
C ASP A 126 -0.07 -5.44 14.30
N GLU A 127 -0.26 -4.46 13.43
CA GLU A 127 -1.58 -3.98 13.03
C GLU A 127 -2.33 -5.04 12.25
N VAL A 128 -1.66 -5.74 11.34
CA VAL A 128 -2.27 -6.84 10.57
C VAL A 128 -2.68 -7.99 11.50
N LYS A 129 -1.84 -8.34 12.48
CA LYS A 129 -2.16 -9.36 13.50
C LYS A 129 -3.33 -8.95 14.39
N TYR A 130 -3.43 -7.67 14.74
CA TYR A 130 -4.58 -7.17 15.48
C TYR A 130 -5.88 -7.39 14.70
N ILE A 131 -5.90 -7.00 13.43
CA ILE A 131 -7.05 -7.21 12.54
C ILE A 131 -7.38 -8.71 12.42
N GLU A 132 -6.36 -9.55 12.24
CA GLU A 132 -6.52 -11.00 12.16
C GLU A 132 -7.12 -11.59 13.45
N THR A 133 -6.74 -11.05 14.61
CA THR A 133 -7.27 -11.47 15.91
C THR A 133 -8.74 -11.09 16.06
N GLU A 134 -9.11 -9.84 15.74
CA GLU A 134 -10.49 -9.39 15.82
C GLU A 134 -11.39 -10.13 14.82
N PHE A 135 -10.93 -10.29 13.57
CA PHE A 135 -11.64 -11.09 12.57
C PHE A 135 -11.73 -12.58 12.97
N GLY A 136 -10.72 -13.11 13.65
CA GLY A 136 -10.72 -14.46 14.19
C GLY A 136 -11.90 -14.73 15.13
N LYS A 137 -12.24 -13.76 16.00
CA LYS A 137 -13.40 -13.83 16.88
C LYS A 137 -14.70 -13.92 16.09
N TYR A 138 -14.89 -13.03 15.12
CA TYR A 138 -16.06 -13.06 14.23
C TYR A 138 -16.18 -14.40 13.51
N LYS A 139 -15.09 -14.85 12.88
CA LYS A 139 -15.04 -16.07 12.10
C LYS A 139 -15.34 -17.30 12.97
N GLN A 140 -14.88 -17.31 14.22
CA GLN A 140 -15.18 -18.37 15.17
C GLN A 140 -16.68 -18.40 15.50
N THR A 141 -17.27 -17.28 15.93
CA THR A 141 -18.70 -17.21 16.25
C THR A 141 -19.58 -17.60 15.06
N VAL A 142 -19.25 -17.11 13.86
CA VAL A 142 -19.96 -17.49 12.63
C VAL A 142 -19.77 -18.96 12.32
N GLY A 143 -18.59 -19.53 12.52
CA GLY A 143 -18.31 -20.96 12.29
C GLY A 143 -19.10 -21.87 13.24
N ASP A 144 -19.10 -21.53 14.52
CA ASP A 144 -19.75 -22.31 15.58
C ASP A 144 -21.28 -22.30 15.46
N HIS A 145 -21.85 -21.20 14.95
CA HIS A 145 -23.29 -20.99 14.83
C HIS A 145 -23.79 -20.84 13.38
N ILE A 146 -23.03 -21.30 12.38
CA ILE A 146 -23.38 -21.10 10.96
C ILE A 146 -24.77 -21.67 10.60
N ALA A 147 -25.18 -22.75 11.27
CA ALA A 147 -26.48 -23.38 11.06
C ALA A 147 -27.63 -22.69 11.81
N ASP A 148 -27.34 -21.82 12.77
CA ASP A 148 -28.30 -21.13 13.63
C ASP A 148 -28.27 -19.62 13.36
N LEU A 149 -28.97 -19.20 12.30
CA LEU A 149 -29.05 -17.79 11.93
C LEU A 149 -29.80 -16.94 12.95
N GLU A 150 -30.67 -17.56 13.77
CA GLU A 150 -31.39 -16.84 14.81
C GLU A 150 -30.46 -16.45 15.94
N TYR A 151 -29.54 -17.34 16.34
CA TYR A 151 -28.45 -17.00 17.25
C TYR A 151 -27.57 -15.88 16.68
N LEU A 152 -27.11 -16.03 15.43
CA LEU A 152 -26.25 -15.05 14.78
C LEU A 152 -26.90 -13.66 14.61
N SER A 153 -28.23 -13.59 14.50
CA SER A 153 -28.94 -12.31 14.47
C SER A 153 -28.85 -11.52 15.78
N LYS A 154 -28.63 -12.22 16.91
CA LYS A 154 -28.54 -11.63 18.24
C LYS A 154 -27.12 -11.16 18.59
N THR A 155 -26.12 -11.53 17.77
CA THR A 155 -24.71 -11.15 17.96
C THR A 155 -24.32 -9.86 17.24
N GLU A 156 -25.28 -9.13 16.66
CA GLU A 156 -25.00 -7.86 15.95
C GLU A 156 -24.14 -6.88 16.76
N PRO A 157 -24.40 -6.60 18.06
CA PRO A 157 -23.58 -5.65 18.81
C PRO A 157 -22.11 -6.08 18.92
N GLU A 158 -21.85 -7.38 19.02
CA GLU A 158 -20.49 -7.93 19.06
C GLU A 158 -19.82 -7.82 17.69
N PHE A 159 -20.53 -8.16 16.62
CA PHE A 159 -19.99 -8.07 15.26
C PHE A 159 -19.75 -6.63 14.83
N ARG A 160 -20.61 -5.70 15.24
CA ARG A 160 -20.43 -4.26 15.02
C ARG A 160 -19.18 -3.75 15.73
N LYS A 161 -18.96 -4.16 16.98
CA LYS A 161 -17.72 -3.84 17.70
C LYS A 161 -16.48 -4.39 17.00
N ILE A 162 -16.53 -5.63 16.51
CA ILE A 162 -15.42 -6.23 15.74
C ILE A 162 -15.18 -5.43 14.45
N ALA A 163 -16.24 -5.07 13.74
CA ALA A 163 -16.16 -4.24 12.53
C ALA A 163 -15.48 -2.89 12.79
N GLU A 164 -15.92 -2.17 13.82
CA GLU A 164 -15.37 -0.88 14.23
C GLU A 164 -13.89 -0.99 14.65
N ASN A 165 -13.51 -2.05 15.37
CA ASN A 165 -12.12 -2.32 15.74
C ASN A 165 -11.24 -2.54 14.51
N ILE A 166 -11.72 -3.32 13.55
CA ILE A 166 -11.01 -3.58 12.29
C ILE A 166 -10.90 -2.29 11.47
N ASP A 167 -12.00 -1.57 11.29
CA ASP A 167 -12.05 -0.33 10.52
C ASP A 167 -11.11 0.74 11.11
N THR A 168 -11.17 0.96 12.42
CA THR A 168 -10.26 1.87 13.13
C THR A 168 -8.80 1.48 12.94
N LYS A 169 -8.50 0.18 12.93
CA LYS A 169 -7.12 -0.29 12.69
C LYS A 169 -6.70 -0.09 11.24
N CYS A 170 -7.59 -0.30 10.27
CA CYS A 170 -7.36 -0.01 8.87
C CYS A 170 -7.02 1.47 8.65
N GLU A 171 -7.80 2.39 9.22
CA GLU A 171 -7.52 3.84 9.19
C GLU A 171 -6.14 4.17 9.79
N SER A 172 -5.80 3.55 10.92
CA SER A 172 -4.49 3.73 11.54
C SER A 172 -3.34 3.30 10.63
N ILE A 173 -3.51 2.21 9.86
CA ILE A 173 -2.50 1.77 8.89
C ILE A 173 -2.39 2.76 7.73
N ILE A 174 -3.53 3.20 7.18
CA ILE A 174 -3.58 4.17 6.08
C ILE A 174 -2.88 5.46 6.50
N LEU A 175 -3.16 5.99 7.69
CA LEU A 175 -2.49 7.17 8.24
C LEU A 175 -0.97 6.97 8.34
N LYS A 176 -0.51 5.78 8.77
CA LYS A 176 0.92 5.46 8.79
C LYS A 176 1.54 5.50 7.40
N PHE A 177 0.84 5.10 6.35
CA PHE A 177 1.37 5.20 4.98
C PHE A 177 1.65 6.63 4.55
N TYR A 178 0.80 7.58 4.94
CA TYR A 178 0.94 8.99 4.60
C TYR A 178 1.96 9.74 5.47
N LEU A 179 2.21 9.30 6.70
CA LEU A 179 3.16 9.93 7.62
C LEU A 179 4.59 9.35 7.54
N SER A 180 4.78 8.20 6.88
CA SER A 180 6.09 7.52 6.72
C SER A 180 6.68 7.67 5.32
#